data_AF-A0A1B3WC13-F1
#
_entry.id   AF-A0A1B3WC13-F1
#
_cell.length_a   1.000
_cell.length_b   1.000
_cell.length_c   1.000
_cell.angle_alpha   90.00
_cell.angle_beta   90.00
_cell.angle_gamma   90.00
#
_symmetry.space_group_name_H-M   'P 1'
#
loop_
_entity.id
_entity.type
_entity.pdbx_description
1 polymer ?
#
loop_
_entity_poly.entity_id
_entity_poly.type
_entity_poly.pdbx_seq_one_letter_code
_entity_poly.pdbx_strand_id
1 'polypeptide(L)'
;MAQAESAIEAGQVDHALAAFADAGRADPTRKEPWVRTAQLQFDRTNYAHAIVAAEEVLQRDPDDLVADGILTVSGFRIATGSLQRLQGRDALPSATARREAEMLAGTLRTTMGDEIFAEEAKPAPAPRRRAAPARRSQASAPAPARTAPAPAARPAGDAPASGNPFERIGGN
;
A
#
# COMPACT_ATOMS: atom_id res chain seq x y z
N MET A 1 20.55 14.20 -24.37
CA MET A 1 19.47 14.79 -23.54
C MET A 1 18.53 15.66 -24.35
N ALA A 2 18.97 16.75 -24.98
CA ALA A 2 18.09 17.65 -25.77
C ALA A 2 17.25 16.96 -26.85
N GLN A 3 17.82 15.98 -27.58
CA GLN A 3 17.08 15.19 -28.57
C GLN A 3 15.94 14.38 -27.94
N ALA A 4 16.15 13.84 -26.75
CA ALA A 4 15.13 13.06 -26.03
C ALA A 4 14.00 13.98 -25.54
N GLU A 5 14.33 15.17 -25.04
CA GLU A 5 13.35 16.17 -24.59
C GLU A 5 12.49 16.67 -25.76
N SER A 6 13.10 16.97 -26.91
CA SER A 6 12.38 17.32 -28.13
C SER A 6 11.46 16.19 -28.62
N ALA A 7 11.89 14.93 -28.49
CA ALA A 7 11.05 13.78 -28.84
C ALA A 7 9.84 13.64 -27.91
N ILE A 8 9.96 13.96 -26.62
CA ILE A 8 8.82 14.02 -25.69
C ILE A 8 7.81 15.08 -26.14
N GLU A 9 8.28 16.30 -26.44
CA GLU A 9 7.41 17.39 -26.91
C GLU A 9 6.68 17.04 -28.22
N ALA A 10 7.33 16.27 -29.09
CA ALA A 10 6.74 15.75 -30.32
C ALA A 10 5.82 14.53 -30.12
N GLY A 11 5.62 14.05 -28.89
CA GLY A 11 4.86 12.83 -28.58
C GLY A 11 5.55 11.53 -29.00
N GLN A 12 6.81 11.58 -29.42
CA GLN A 12 7.62 10.46 -29.88
C GLN A 12 8.29 9.75 -28.69
N VAL A 13 7.47 9.23 -27.79
CA VAL A 13 7.95 8.76 -26.49
C VAL A 13 8.95 7.60 -26.61
N ASP A 14 8.73 6.68 -27.55
CA ASP A 14 9.65 5.54 -27.72
C ASP A 14 11.02 5.99 -28.24
N HIS A 15 11.05 7.06 -29.07
CA HIS A 15 12.29 7.68 -29.52
C HIS A 15 13.00 8.42 -28.38
N ALA A 16 12.24 9.09 -27.49
CA ALA A 16 12.80 9.69 -26.29
C ALA A 16 13.43 8.64 -25.36
N LEU A 17 12.77 7.50 -25.14
CA LEU A 17 13.29 6.39 -24.34
C LEU A 17 14.59 5.82 -24.94
N ALA A 18 14.65 5.65 -26.26
CA ALA A 18 15.88 5.23 -26.93
C ALA A 18 17.01 6.23 -26.73
N ALA A 19 16.74 7.52 -26.88
CA ALA A 19 17.72 8.58 -26.69
C ALA A 19 18.20 8.70 -25.23
N PHE A 20 17.33 8.42 -24.24
CA PHE A 20 17.76 8.33 -22.84
C PHE A 20 18.63 7.08 -22.57
N ALA A 21 18.27 5.93 -23.15
CA ALA A 21 19.09 4.72 -23.05
C ALA A 21 20.49 4.95 -23.63
N ASP A 22 20.60 5.61 -24.78
CA ASP A 22 21.88 5.98 -25.38
C ASP A 22 22.68 6.93 -24.48
N ALA A 23 22.01 7.93 -23.89
CA ALA A 23 22.66 8.86 -22.97
C ALA A 23 23.18 8.18 -21.69
N GLY A 24 22.46 7.19 -21.16
CA GLY A 24 22.92 6.40 -20.01
C GLY A 24 24.06 5.44 -20.35
N ARG A 25 24.08 4.89 -21.57
CA ARG A 25 25.22 4.08 -22.05
C ARG A 25 26.48 4.92 -22.27
N ALA A 26 26.32 6.14 -22.79
CA ALA A 26 27.41 7.06 -23.03
C ALA A 26 28.03 7.59 -21.73
N ASP A 27 27.22 7.74 -20.68
CA ASP A 27 27.68 8.18 -19.37
C ASP A 27 27.02 7.40 -18.23
N PRO A 28 27.62 6.25 -17.86
CA PRO A 28 27.06 5.33 -16.87
C PRO A 28 26.88 5.90 -15.47
N THR A 29 27.52 7.02 -15.10
CA THR A 29 27.49 7.55 -13.73
C THR A 29 26.43 8.63 -13.53
N ARG A 30 25.97 9.28 -14.61
CA ARG A 30 24.99 10.37 -14.57
C ARG A 30 23.56 9.91 -14.38
N LYS A 31 22.95 10.10 -13.21
CA LYS A 31 21.59 9.61 -12.93
C LYS A 31 20.47 10.15 -13.85
N GLU A 32 20.65 11.30 -14.51
CA GLU A 32 19.57 12.04 -15.19
C GLU A 32 18.82 11.26 -16.28
N PRO A 33 19.46 10.47 -17.18
CA PRO A 33 18.74 9.68 -18.18
C PRO A 33 17.82 8.63 -17.55
N TRP A 34 18.20 8.05 -16.41
CA TRP A 34 17.38 7.10 -15.67
C TRP A 34 16.22 7.78 -14.94
N VAL A 35 16.44 8.96 -14.34
CA VAL A 35 15.35 9.76 -13.73
C VAL A 35 14.29 10.08 -14.78
N ARG A 36 14.70 10.57 -15.95
CA ARG A 36 13.77 10.89 -17.04
C ARG A 36 13.04 9.66 -17.56
N THR A 37 13.73 8.53 -17.68
CA THR A 37 13.13 7.25 -18.07
C THR A 37 12.09 6.78 -17.05
N ALA A 38 12.39 6.86 -15.75
CA ALA A 38 11.50 6.45 -14.68
C ALA A 38 10.20 7.29 -14.67
N GLN A 39 10.33 8.61 -14.76
CA GLN A 39 9.20 9.54 -14.84
C GLN A 39 8.31 9.22 -16.05
N LEU A 40 8.91 9.10 -17.22
CA LEU A 40 8.19 8.87 -18.47
C LEU A 40 7.45 7.52 -18.48
N GLN A 41 8.06 6.48 -17.91
CA GLN A 41 7.41 5.17 -17.77
C GLN A 41 6.29 5.21 -16.72
N PHE A 42 6.49 5.94 -15.62
CA PHE A 42 5.47 6.13 -14.59
C PHE A 42 4.23 6.84 -15.16
N ASP A 43 4.42 7.92 -15.91
CA ASP A 43 3.35 8.69 -16.55
C ASP A 43 2.56 7.84 -17.57
N ARG A 44 3.24 6.91 -18.24
CA ARG A 44 2.62 5.92 -19.13
C ARG A 44 1.98 4.73 -18.41
N THR A 45 1.95 4.73 -17.09
CA THR A 45 1.45 3.63 -16.24
C THR A 45 2.24 2.31 -16.39
N ASN A 46 3.43 2.38 -16.97
CA ASN A 46 4.36 1.25 -17.14
C ASN A 46 5.18 1.04 -15.85
N TYR A 47 4.51 0.77 -14.74
CA TYR A 47 5.10 0.77 -13.40
C TYR A 47 6.30 -0.17 -13.24
N ALA A 48 6.31 -1.34 -13.90
CA ALA A 48 7.44 -2.26 -13.84
C ALA A 48 8.71 -1.66 -14.46
N HIS A 49 8.59 -1.00 -15.61
CA HIS A 49 9.73 -0.32 -16.25
C HIS A 49 10.15 0.93 -15.47
N ALA A 50 9.19 1.62 -14.85
CA ALA A 50 9.46 2.76 -13.98
C ALA A 50 10.30 2.35 -12.75
N ILE A 51 9.99 1.20 -12.13
CA ILE A 51 10.75 0.64 -11.00
C ILE A 51 12.20 0.36 -11.42
N VAL A 52 12.41 -0.38 -12.52
CA VAL A 52 13.78 -0.70 -12.98
C VAL A 52 14.59 0.57 -13.23
N ALA A 53 13.99 1.58 -13.87
CA ALA A 53 14.69 2.85 -14.10
C ALA A 53 14.95 3.63 -12.80
N ALA A 54 14.03 3.60 -11.83
CA ALA A 54 14.21 4.22 -10.53
C ALA A 54 15.32 3.53 -9.72
N GLU A 55 15.42 2.20 -9.76
CA GLU A 55 16.49 1.43 -9.13
C GLU A 55 17.86 1.81 -9.72
N GLU A 56 17.95 2.01 -11.03
CA GLU A 56 19.17 2.54 -11.66
C GLU A 56 19.54 3.94 -11.16
N VAL A 57 18.56 4.81 -10.88
CA VAL A 57 18.85 6.10 -10.23
C VAL A 57 19.41 5.89 -8.83
N LEU A 58 18.76 5.06 -8.01
CA LEU A 58 19.16 4.82 -6.62
C LEU A 58 20.52 4.11 -6.49
N GLN A 59 20.93 3.33 -7.49
CA GLN A 59 22.29 2.79 -7.57
C GLN A 59 23.37 3.89 -7.71
N ARG A 60 23.00 5.05 -8.27
CA ARG A 60 23.90 6.19 -8.53
C ARG A 60 23.78 7.27 -7.46
N ASP A 61 22.56 7.52 -7.02
CA ASP A 61 22.23 8.45 -5.94
C ASP A 61 21.18 7.82 -5.02
N PRO A 62 21.61 7.18 -3.92
CA PRO A 62 20.72 6.54 -2.96
C PRO A 62 19.74 7.50 -2.27
N ASP A 63 20.01 8.81 -2.28
CA ASP A 63 19.19 9.83 -1.61
C ASP A 63 18.21 10.53 -2.58
N ASP A 64 18.08 10.04 -3.81
CA ASP A 64 17.17 10.62 -4.81
C ASP A 64 15.70 10.35 -4.47
N LEU A 65 15.05 11.36 -3.88
CA LEU A 65 13.65 11.30 -3.46
C LEU A 65 12.66 11.10 -4.63
N VAL A 66 13.02 11.53 -5.84
CA VAL A 66 12.15 11.36 -7.01
C VAL A 66 12.10 9.89 -7.42
N ALA A 67 13.27 9.24 -7.48
CA ALA A 67 13.37 7.83 -7.78
C ALA A 67 12.72 6.97 -6.68
N ASP A 68 13.00 7.25 -5.41
CA ASP A 68 12.38 6.55 -4.28
C ASP A 68 10.85 6.67 -4.30
N GLY A 69 10.33 7.88 -4.59
CA GLY A 69 8.90 8.12 -4.74
C GLY A 69 8.28 7.33 -5.92
N ILE A 70 8.93 7.32 -7.08
CA ILE A 70 8.47 6.56 -8.25
C ILE A 70 8.47 5.05 -7.95
N LEU A 71 9.53 4.53 -7.34
CA LEU A 71 9.65 3.13 -6.97
C LEU A 71 8.51 2.73 -6.02
N THR A 72 8.33 3.51 -4.95
CA THR A 72 7.32 3.26 -3.91
C THR A 72 5.90 3.29 -4.48
N VAL A 73 5.53 4.35 -5.19
CA VAL A 73 4.16 4.49 -5.73
C VAL A 73 3.88 3.47 -6.83
N SER A 74 4.87 3.16 -7.69
CA SER A 74 4.76 2.10 -8.70
C SER A 74 4.53 0.74 -8.05
N GLY A 75 5.28 0.41 -7.01
CA GLY A 75 5.13 -0.82 -6.24
C GLY A 75 3.73 -0.95 -5.64
N PHE A 76 3.20 0.13 -5.04
CA PHE A 76 1.83 0.13 -4.52
C PHE A 76 0.78 -0.09 -5.60
N ARG A 77 0.89 0.58 -6.76
CA ARG A 77 -0.08 0.38 -7.86
C ARG A 77 -0.06 -1.05 -8.41
N ILE A 78 1.12 -1.65 -8.52
CA ILE A 78 1.27 -3.07 -8.92
C ILE A 78 0.63 -3.99 -7.87
N ALA A 79 0.90 -3.77 -6.58
CA ALA A 79 0.35 -4.57 -5.49
C ALA A 79 -1.19 -4.48 -5.48
N THR A 80 -1.75 -3.27 -5.57
CA THR A 80 -3.19 -3.04 -5.66
C THR A 80 -3.81 -3.78 -6.85
N GLY A 81 -3.25 -3.63 -8.05
CA GLY A 81 -3.76 -4.33 -9.23
C GLY A 81 -3.67 -5.86 -9.12
N SER A 82 -2.65 -6.37 -8.43
CA SER A 82 -2.50 -7.81 -8.20
C SER A 82 -3.53 -8.35 -7.22
N LEU A 83 -3.82 -7.60 -6.14
CA LEU A 83 -4.89 -7.94 -5.19
C LEU A 83 -6.27 -7.91 -5.84
N GLN A 84 -6.54 -6.90 -6.68
CA GLN A 84 -7.80 -6.81 -7.45
C GLN A 84 -7.98 -8.01 -8.39
N ARG A 85 -6.91 -8.45 -9.08
CA ARG A 85 -6.95 -9.66 -9.91
C ARG A 85 -7.19 -10.92 -9.09
N LEU A 86 -6.57 -11.05 -7.91
CA LEU A 86 -6.82 -12.19 -7.01
C LEU A 86 -8.27 -12.21 -6.51
N GLN A 87 -8.83 -11.05 -6.19
CA GLN A 87 -10.22 -10.89 -5.79
C GLN A 87 -11.17 -11.32 -6.93
N GLY A 88 -10.96 -10.79 -8.14
CA GLY A 88 -11.78 -11.13 -9.30
C GLY A 88 -11.66 -12.58 -9.77
N ARG A 89 -10.69 -13.33 -9.26
CA ARG A 89 -10.47 -14.77 -9.53
C ARG A 89 -10.89 -15.67 -8.37
N ASP A 90 -11.54 -15.13 -7.35
CA ASP A 90 -11.90 -15.85 -6.11
C ASP A 90 -10.70 -16.60 -5.46
N ALA A 91 -9.49 -16.09 -5.67
CA ALA A 91 -8.24 -16.71 -5.22
C ALA A 91 -7.77 -16.17 -3.85
N LEU A 92 -8.39 -15.10 -3.35
CA LEU A 92 -8.14 -14.54 -2.01
C LEU A 92 -8.33 -15.51 -0.84
N PRO A 93 -9.23 -16.52 -0.88
CA PRO A 93 -9.34 -17.53 0.18
C PRO A 93 -8.08 -18.39 0.33
N SER A 94 -7.14 -18.35 -0.63
CA SER A 94 -5.83 -18.97 -0.46
C SER A 94 -5.15 -18.46 0.80
N ALA A 95 -4.84 -19.37 1.73
CA ALA A 95 -4.18 -19.04 3.00
C ALA A 95 -2.89 -18.23 2.78
N THR A 96 -2.15 -18.52 1.71
CA THR A 96 -0.93 -17.79 1.37
C THR A 96 -1.24 -16.39 0.87
N ALA A 97 -2.15 -16.23 -0.09
CA ALA A 97 -2.52 -14.91 -0.61
C ALA A 97 -3.08 -14.00 0.49
N ARG A 98 -3.87 -14.59 1.39
CA ARG A 98 -4.39 -13.90 2.57
C ARG A 98 -3.27 -13.46 3.51
N ARG A 99 -2.33 -14.34 3.84
CA ARG A 99 -1.19 -14.00 4.71
C ARG A 99 -0.35 -12.87 4.15
N GLU A 100 -0.02 -12.89 2.86
CA GLU A 100 0.73 -11.81 2.20
C GLU A 100 -0.02 -10.48 2.26
N ALA A 101 -1.34 -10.49 2.00
CA ALA A 101 -2.17 -9.29 2.10
C ALA A 101 -2.24 -8.74 3.54
N GLU A 102 -2.33 -9.62 4.55
CA GLU A 102 -2.32 -9.25 5.96
C GLU A 102 -0.97 -8.63 6.37
N MET A 103 0.15 -9.20 5.91
CA MET A 103 1.48 -8.62 6.14
C MET A 103 1.62 -7.23 5.52
N LEU A 104 1.19 -7.06 4.26
CA LEU A 104 1.19 -5.76 3.59
C LEU A 104 0.36 -4.72 4.35
N ALA A 105 -0.86 -5.08 4.77
CA ALA A 105 -1.72 -4.20 5.56
C ALA A 105 -1.09 -3.84 6.92
N GLY A 106 -0.39 -4.78 7.55
CA GLY A 106 0.36 -4.54 8.78
C GLY A 106 1.51 -3.54 8.60
N THR A 107 2.28 -3.68 7.51
CA THR A 107 3.34 -2.72 7.16
C THR A 107 2.77 -1.33 6.90
N LEU A 108 1.71 -1.23 6.10
CA LEU A 108 1.07 0.06 5.81
C LEU A 108 0.60 0.77 7.09
N ARG A 109 -0.02 0.04 8.02
CA ARG A 109 -0.41 0.56 9.34
C ARG A 109 0.77 1.03 10.17
N THR A 110 1.85 0.28 10.18
CA THR A 110 3.06 0.63 10.95
C THR A 110 3.74 1.87 10.38
N THR A 111 3.80 2.00 9.05
CA THR A 111 4.53 3.07 8.38
C THR A 111 3.71 4.36 8.25
N MET A 112 2.40 4.25 8.01
CA MET A 112 1.52 5.39 7.72
C MET A 112 0.57 5.74 8.87
N GLY A 113 0.59 4.97 9.95
CA GLY A 113 -0.31 5.13 11.09
C GLY A 113 -1.69 4.50 10.90
N ASP A 114 -2.46 4.42 11.99
CA ASP A 114 -3.82 3.88 12.00
C ASP A 114 -4.84 4.87 11.45
N GLU A 115 -4.51 6.16 11.45
CA GLU A 115 -5.35 7.26 10.99
C GLU A 115 -5.72 7.15 9.51
N ILE A 116 -4.84 6.60 8.67
CA ILE A 116 -5.15 6.39 7.25
C ILE A 116 -6.17 5.27 7.02
N PHE A 117 -6.41 4.42 8.02
CA PHE A 117 -7.42 3.35 8.02
C PHE A 117 -8.69 3.72 8.79
N ALA A 118 -8.67 4.83 9.53
CA ALA A 118 -9.85 5.35 10.19
C ALA A 118 -10.77 5.95 9.13
N GLU A 119 -11.82 5.21 8.77
CA GLU A 119 -12.89 5.69 7.91
C GLU A 119 -13.39 7.03 8.47
N GLU A 120 -13.28 8.09 7.67
CA GLU A 120 -13.52 9.48 8.04
C GLU A 120 -14.76 9.55 8.93
N ALA A 121 -14.53 9.72 10.24
CA ALA A 121 -15.56 9.53 11.24
C ALA A 121 -16.67 10.53 10.96
N LYS A 122 -17.74 10.06 10.30
CA LYS A 122 -18.90 10.86 9.95
C LYS A 122 -19.31 11.60 11.22
N PRO A 123 -19.28 12.94 11.26
CA PRO A 123 -19.41 13.67 12.51
C PRO A 123 -20.71 13.23 13.18
N ALA A 124 -20.58 12.66 14.38
CA ALA A 124 -21.73 12.17 15.13
C ALA A 124 -22.74 13.33 15.23
N PRO A 125 -24.01 13.12 14.85
CA PRO A 125 -24.99 14.19 14.91
C PRO A 125 -25.05 14.73 16.33
N ALA A 126 -24.83 16.05 16.47
CA ALA A 126 -24.75 16.71 17.76
C ALA A 126 -25.94 16.32 18.65
N PRO A 127 -25.72 15.95 19.92
CA PRO A 127 -26.82 15.56 20.80
C PRO A 127 -27.75 16.77 20.98
N ARG A 128 -28.98 16.66 20.45
CA ARG A 128 -30.05 17.62 20.77
C ARG A 128 -30.21 17.60 22.29
N ARG A 129 -29.84 18.70 22.95
CA ARG A 129 -30.05 18.91 24.38
C ARG A 129 -31.53 18.66 24.69
N ARG A 130 -31.84 17.52 25.31
CA ARG A 130 -33.13 17.33 25.97
C ARG A 130 -33.20 18.34 27.11
N ALA A 131 -34.17 19.25 27.06
CA ALA A 131 -34.49 20.12 28.17
C ALA A 131 -34.77 19.27 29.41
N ALA A 132 -34.08 19.58 30.50
CA ALA A 132 -34.18 18.84 31.75
C ALA A 132 -35.55 19.09 32.41
N PRO A 133 -36.31 18.04 32.79
CA PRO A 133 -37.39 18.20 33.74
C PRO A 133 -36.82 18.28 35.16
N ALA A 134 -37.36 19.22 35.94
CA ALA A 134 -36.96 19.52 37.30
C ALA A 134 -37.10 18.33 38.26
N ARG A 135 -36.16 18.24 39.21
CA ARG A 135 -36.09 17.26 40.30
C ARG A 135 -37.38 17.18 41.11
N ARG A 136 -37.77 15.96 41.49
CA ARG A 136 -38.46 15.71 42.77
C ARG A 136 -37.89 14.46 43.44
N SER A 137 -37.74 14.57 44.75
CA SER A 137 -36.94 13.76 45.68
C SER A 137 -37.72 12.63 46.39
N GLN A 138 -36.95 11.72 47.01
CA GLN A 138 -37.28 10.74 48.09
C GLN A 138 -37.80 9.35 47.64
N ALA A 139 -37.53 8.20 48.28
CA ALA A 139 -36.57 7.73 49.31
C ALA A 139 -36.71 6.17 49.46
N SER A 140 -35.64 5.51 49.93
CA SER A 140 -35.54 4.26 50.75
C SER A 140 -35.77 2.82 50.21
N ALA A 141 -34.66 2.06 50.05
CA ALA A 141 -34.21 0.71 50.55
C ALA A 141 -35.11 -0.57 50.55
N PRO A 142 -34.61 -1.84 50.74
CA PRO A 142 -33.27 -2.48 50.53
C PRO A 142 -33.25 -3.91 49.84
N ALA A 143 -32.03 -4.38 49.44
CA ALA A 143 -31.36 -5.72 49.29
C ALA A 143 -32.15 -7.10 49.22
N PRO A 144 -31.60 -8.27 48.72
CA PRO A 144 -30.16 -8.67 48.68
C PRO A 144 -29.61 -9.64 47.56
N ALA A 145 -28.27 -9.76 47.54
CA ALA A 145 -27.39 -10.96 47.47
C ALA A 145 -27.12 -11.85 46.20
N ARG A 146 -25.80 -11.95 45.89
CA ARG A 146 -24.94 -13.12 45.45
C ARG A 146 -24.97 -13.51 43.95
N THR A 147 -23.90 -13.92 43.24
CA THR A 147 -22.53 -14.41 43.52
C THR A 147 -21.68 -14.39 42.21
N ALA A 148 -20.34 -14.32 42.28
CA ALA A 148 -19.35 -14.55 41.19
C ALA A 148 -19.05 -16.07 41.00
N PRO A 149 -18.15 -16.59 40.11
CA PRO A 149 -17.16 -15.96 39.20
C PRO A 149 -17.02 -16.59 37.77
N ALA A 150 -16.03 -16.11 36.99
CA ALA A 150 -15.53 -16.63 35.70
C ALA A 150 -14.71 -17.95 35.84
N PRO A 151 -14.36 -18.66 34.74
CA PRO A 151 -13.05 -18.40 34.11
C PRO A 151 -12.97 -18.63 32.57
N ALA A 152 -11.79 -18.28 32.03
CA ALA A 152 -11.35 -18.30 30.64
C ALA A 152 -10.88 -19.69 30.14
N ALA A 153 -10.88 -19.89 28.80
CA ALA A 153 -9.93 -20.75 28.09
C ALA A 153 -9.89 -20.48 26.56
N ARG A 154 -8.71 -20.08 26.07
CA ARG A 154 -8.06 -20.54 24.81
C ARG A 154 -6.85 -21.39 25.28
N PRO A 155 -6.16 -22.26 24.49
CA PRO A 155 -5.90 -22.14 23.04
C PRO A 155 -5.78 -23.47 22.24
N ALA A 156 -5.69 -23.35 20.91
CA ALA A 156 -4.94 -24.23 20.00
C ALA A 156 -4.86 -23.45 18.67
N GLY A 157 -3.73 -23.23 18.01
CA GLY A 157 -2.57 -24.08 17.87
C GLY A 157 -2.58 -24.62 16.45
N ASP A 158 -2.12 -23.81 15.48
CA ASP A 158 -1.86 -24.30 14.13
C ASP A 158 -0.46 -23.88 13.69
N ALA A 159 0.30 -24.88 13.28
CA ALA A 159 1.71 -24.84 12.96
C ALA A 159 1.95 -24.13 11.60
N PRO A 160 3.17 -23.63 11.34
CA PRO A 160 3.47 -22.92 10.11
C PRO A 160 3.44 -23.86 8.91
N ALA A 161 2.46 -23.68 8.02
CA ALA A 161 2.56 -24.18 6.66
C ALA A 161 3.75 -23.50 5.98
N SER A 162 4.68 -24.33 5.51
CA SER A 162 5.84 -23.99 4.68
C SER A 162 5.51 -22.90 3.66
N GLY A 163 6.18 -21.75 3.81
CA GLY A 163 5.93 -20.52 3.07
C GLY A 163 6.52 -20.51 1.67
N ASN A 164 6.01 -21.38 0.78
CA ASN A 164 6.35 -21.32 -0.63
C ASN A 164 5.12 -20.83 -1.43
N PRO A 165 5.04 -19.53 -1.77
CA PRO A 165 3.84 -18.92 -2.37
C PRO A 165 3.58 -19.36 -3.83
N PHE A 166 4.49 -20.11 -4.44
CA PHE A 166 4.41 -20.53 -5.84
C PHE A 166 3.90 -21.96 -6.04
N GLU A 167 3.72 -22.77 -4.99
CA GLU A 167 3.34 -24.19 -5.12
C GLU A 167 1.91 -24.43 -5.62
N ARG A 168 1.02 -23.44 -5.55
CA ARG A 168 -0.36 -23.54 -6.06
C ARG A 168 -0.59 -22.94 -7.44
N ILE A 169 0.41 -22.30 -8.05
CA ILE A 169 0.27 -21.68 -9.37
C ILE A 169 0.76 -22.69 -10.42
N GLY A 170 0.02 -23.79 -10.56
CA GLY A 170 0.27 -24.79 -11.59
C GLY A 170 0.20 -24.15 -12.97
N GLY A 171 1.33 -24.20 -13.69
CA GLY A 171 1.43 -23.72 -15.05
C GLY A 171 0.63 -24.55 -16.03
N ASN A 172 0.10 -23.88 -17.03
CA ASN A 172 -0.02 -24.40 -18.39
C ASN A 172 0.23 -23.25 -19.37
#